data_AF-A0A2N1XLK8-F1
#
_entry.id   AF-A0A2N1XLK8-F1
#
_cell.length_a   1.000
_cell.length_b   1.000
_cell.length_c   1.000
_cell.angle_alpha   90.00
_cell.angle_beta   90.00
_cell.angle_gamma   90.00
#
_symmetry.space_group_name_H-M   'P 1'
#
loop_
_entity.id
_entity.type
_entity.pdbx_description
1 polymer ?
#
loop_
_entity_poly.entity_id
_entity_poly.type
_entity_poly.pdbx_seq_one_letter_code
_entity_poly.pdbx_strand_id
1 'polypeptide(L)'
;MGRAGRLHLFALYQGWIDRLAGLEAAQITGMFTLPDSIERSATLRNGLKNHTRLQYELTTLRKLAAKEKHLNRRVELNMTIKRLEVELAAILPSLYQ
;
A
#
# COMPACT_ATOMS: atom_id res chain seq x y z
N MET A 1 -33.37 22.57 -3.31
CA MET A 1 -32.52 21.86 -4.31
C MET A 1 -31.04 21.70 -3.90
N GLY A 2 -30.70 21.54 -2.59
CA GLY A 2 -29.30 21.57 -2.12
C GLY A 2 -28.64 20.24 -1.72
N ARG A 3 -29.33 19.09 -1.81
CA ARG A 3 -28.75 17.76 -1.50
C ARG A 3 -28.20 17.05 -2.73
N ALA A 4 -28.89 17.12 -3.87
CA ALA A 4 -28.47 16.47 -5.11
C ALA A 4 -27.10 16.96 -5.62
N GLY A 5 -26.86 18.28 -5.63
CA GLY A 5 -25.57 18.82 -6.08
C GLY A 5 -24.37 18.40 -5.23
N ARG A 6 -24.54 18.26 -3.91
CA ARG A 6 -23.48 17.81 -3.00
C ARG A 6 -23.14 16.33 -3.19
N LEU A 7 -24.14 15.50 -3.45
CA LEU A 7 -23.95 14.07 -3.73
C LEU A 7 -23.24 13.85 -5.07
N HIS A 8 -23.54 14.65 -6.09
CA HIS A 8 -22.85 14.58 -7.39
C HIS A 8 -21.38 15.00 -7.30
N LEU A 9 -21.09 16.08 -6.54
CA LEU A 9 -19.71 16.51 -6.33
C LEU A 9 -18.90 15.47 -5.55
N PHE A 10 -19.48 14.89 -4.51
CA PHE A 10 -18.87 13.80 -3.74
C PHE A 10 -18.57 12.58 -4.63
N ALA A 11 -19.51 12.15 -5.47
CA ALA A 11 -19.32 11.04 -6.39
C ALA A 11 -18.20 11.31 -7.42
N LEU A 12 -18.07 12.55 -7.89
CA LEU A 12 -16.98 12.94 -8.79
C LEU A 12 -15.61 12.82 -8.11
N TYR A 13 -15.46 13.38 -6.90
CA TYR A 13 -14.22 13.27 -6.14
C TYR A 13 -13.88 11.82 -5.82
N GLN A 14 -14.86 11.03 -5.42
CA GLN A 14 -14.65 9.61 -5.12
C GLN A 14 -14.16 8.86 -6.35
N GLY A 15 -14.80 9.08 -7.51
CA GLY A 15 -14.38 8.46 -8.77
C GLY A 15 -12.99 8.90 -9.26
N TRP A 16 -12.49 10.07 -8.87
CA TRP A 16 -11.13 10.49 -9.17
C TRP A 16 -10.11 9.83 -8.24
N ILE A 17 -10.41 9.78 -6.93
CA ILE A 17 -9.58 9.11 -5.94
C ILE A 17 -9.43 7.62 -6.28
N ASP A 18 -10.51 6.98 -6.68
CA ASP A 18 -10.53 5.55 -6.97
C ASP A 18 -9.73 5.21 -8.24
N ARG A 19 -9.72 6.11 -9.24
CA ARG A 19 -8.85 5.98 -10.42
C ARG A 19 -7.37 6.15 -10.07
N LEU A 20 -7.04 7.12 -9.21
CA LEU A 20 -5.67 7.34 -8.76
C LEU A 20 -5.16 6.12 -7.98
N ALA A 21 -5.96 5.61 -7.04
CA ALA A 21 -5.63 4.41 -6.28
C ALA A 21 -5.46 3.19 -7.19
N GLY A 22 -6.36 2.98 -8.16
CA GLY A 22 -6.22 1.91 -9.15
C GLY A 22 -4.94 2.04 -9.98
N LEU A 23 -4.53 3.26 -10.33
CA LEU A 23 -3.30 3.50 -11.09
C LEU A 23 -2.05 3.21 -10.25
N GLU A 24 -2.02 3.63 -8.99
CA GLU A 24 -0.92 3.30 -8.07
C GLU A 24 -0.81 1.80 -7.84
N ALA A 25 -1.95 1.11 -7.66
CA ALA A 25 -1.97 -0.34 -7.55
C ALA A 25 -1.45 -1.02 -8.81
N ALA A 26 -1.85 -0.55 -9.99
CA ALA A 26 -1.37 -1.07 -11.27
C ALA A 26 0.14 -0.93 -11.46
N GLN A 27 0.77 0.12 -10.91
CA GLN A 27 2.23 0.26 -10.94
C GLN A 27 2.94 -0.80 -10.08
N ILE A 28 2.26 -1.31 -9.05
CA ILE A 28 2.80 -2.33 -8.14
C ILE A 28 2.49 -3.74 -8.66
N THR A 29 1.25 -3.99 -9.09
CA THR A 29 0.75 -5.32 -9.48
C THR A 29 0.85 -5.58 -10.97
N GLY A 30 0.99 -4.54 -11.80
CA GLY A 30 0.95 -4.63 -13.26
C GLY A 30 -0.46 -4.65 -13.85
N MET A 31 -1.52 -4.61 -13.03
CA MET A 31 -2.91 -4.68 -13.49
C MET A 31 -3.73 -3.49 -12.97
N PHE A 32 -4.40 -2.79 -13.89
CA PHE A 32 -5.31 -1.71 -13.54
C PHE A 32 -6.72 -2.23 -13.29
N THR A 33 -7.17 -2.14 -12.04
CA THR A 33 -8.54 -2.44 -11.62
C THR A 33 -9.15 -1.21 -10.96
N LEU A 34 -10.41 -0.95 -11.29
CA LEU A 34 -11.22 0.09 -10.65
C LEU A 34 -12.01 -0.57 -9.52
N PRO A 35 -11.95 -0.04 -8.28
CA PRO A 35 -12.81 -0.51 -7.22
C PRO A 35 -14.28 -0.28 -7.60
N ASP A 36 -15.11 -1.30 -7.45
CA ASP A 36 -16.54 -1.27 -7.74
C ASP A 36 -17.40 -0.88 -6.52
N SER A 37 -16.78 -0.75 -5.34
CA SER A 37 -17.46 -0.37 -4.10
C SER A 37 -16.59 0.50 -3.20
N ILE A 38 -17.24 1.30 -2.34
CA ILE A 38 -16.57 2.16 -1.34
C ILE A 38 -15.66 1.32 -0.42
N GLU A 39 -16.09 0.10 -0.09
CA GLU A 39 -15.33 -0.83 0.74
C GLU A 39 -14.05 -1.28 0.02
N ARG A 40 -14.14 -1.67 -1.26
CA ARG A 40 -12.97 -2.04 -2.05
C ARG A 40 -12.04 -0.84 -2.26
N SER A 41 -12.58 0.35 -2.50
CA SER A 41 -11.78 1.57 -2.57
C SER A 41 -11.03 1.84 -1.26
N ALA A 42 -11.65 1.59 -0.11
CA ALA A 42 -11.01 1.74 1.19
C ALA A 42 -9.92 0.68 1.42
N THR A 43 -10.20 -0.59 1.09
CA THR A 43 -9.22 -1.68 1.17
C THR A 43 -8.01 -1.41 0.29
N LEU A 44 -8.22 -0.98 -0.96
CA LEU A 44 -7.15 -0.65 -1.89
C LEU A 44 -6.25 0.46 -1.34
N ARG A 45 -6.85 1.57 -0.88
CA ARG A 45 -6.10 2.68 -0.28
C ARG A 45 -5.32 2.26 0.97
N ASN A 46 -5.92 1.43 1.83
CA ASN A 46 -5.24 0.91 3.01
C ASN A 46 -4.08 -0.01 2.64
N GLY A 47 -4.27 -0.87 1.62
CA GLY A 47 -3.22 -1.72 1.05
C GLY A 47 -2.04 -0.90 0.53
N LEU A 48 -2.30 0.14 -0.28
CA LEU A 48 -1.28 1.04 -0.82
C LEU A 48 -0.50 1.78 0.27
N LYS A 49 -1.21 2.29 1.28
CA LYS A 49 -0.58 2.96 2.43
C LYS A 49 0.33 1.99 3.19
N ASN A 50 -0.14 0.77 3.45
CA ASN A 50 0.64 -0.25 4.15
C ASN A 50 1.86 -0.70 3.33
N HIS A 51 1.69 -0.89 2.02
CA HIS A 51 2.77 -1.22 1.11
C HIS A 51 3.87 -0.16 1.14
N THR A 52 3.51 1.13 1.03
CA THR A 52 4.46 2.25 1.06
C THR A 52 5.21 2.31 2.41
N ARG A 53 4.49 2.14 3.53
CA ARG A 53 5.09 2.11 4.87
C ARG A 53 6.10 0.97 5.01
N LEU A 54 5.71 -0.25 4.65
CA LEU A 54 6.58 -1.43 4.76
C LEU A 54 7.81 -1.32 3.84
N GLN A 55 7.66 -0.79 2.63
CA GLN A 55 8.80 -0.51 1.75
C GLN A 55 9.78 0.46 2.41
N TYR A 56 9.29 1.55 2.99
CA TYR A 56 10.16 2.52 3.69
C TYR A 56 10.89 1.87 4.88
N GLU A 57 10.18 1.10 5.71
CA GLU A 57 10.77 0.37 6.84
C GLU A 57 11.83 -0.63 6.37
N LEU A 58 11.56 -1.38 5.29
CA LEU A 58 12.53 -2.30 4.68
C LEU A 58 13.78 -1.58 4.19
N THR A 59 13.65 -0.45 3.49
CA THR A 59 14.82 0.30 3.02
C THR A 59 15.67 0.81 4.19
N THR A 60 15.02 1.23 5.28
CA THR A 60 15.68 1.72 6.50
C THR A 60 16.42 0.58 7.20
N LEU A 61 15.76 -0.55 7.42
CA LEU A 61 16.35 -1.72 8.08
C LEU A 61 17.49 -2.32 7.27
N ARG A 62 17.37 -2.40 5.93
CA ARG A 62 18.47 -2.85 5.06
C ARG A 62 19.68 -1.94 5.18
N LYS A 63 19.49 -0.62 5.22
CA LYS A 63 20.59 0.35 5.46
C LYS A 63 21.24 0.15 6.83
N LEU A 64 20.45 -0.11 7.87
CA LEU A 64 20.97 -0.39 9.22
C LEU A 64 21.75 -1.71 9.26
N ALA A 65 21.21 -2.78 8.69
CA ALA A 65 21.84 -4.10 8.64
C ALA A 65 23.17 -4.10 7.86
N ALA A 66 23.28 -3.27 6.82
CA ALA A 66 24.51 -3.09 6.05
C ALA A 66 25.62 -2.36 6.82
N LYS A 67 25.25 -1.45 7.74
CA LYS A 67 26.19 -0.67 8.56
C LYS A 67 26.56 -1.34 9.89
N GLU A 68 25.75 -2.30 10.34
CA GLU A 68 25.94 -3.00 11.60
C GLU A 68 27.16 -3.93 11.54
N LYS A 69 27.99 -3.90 12.60
CA LYS A 69 29.24 -4.67 12.70
C LYS A 69 29.09 -5.91 13.58
N HIS A 70 28.14 -5.91 14.52
CA HIS A 70 27.92 -7.02 15.43
C HIS A 70 27.03 -8.09 14.80
N LEU A 71 27.54 -9.32 14.68
CA LEU A 71 26.83 -10.44 14.03
C LEU A 71 25.45 -10.70 14.62
N ASN A 72 25.31 -10.74 15.95
CA ASN A 72 24.01 -10.98 16.60
C ASN A 72 22.97 -9.93 16.19
N ARG A 73 23.36 -8.65 16.21
CA ARG A 73 22.47 -7.55 15.84
C ARG A 73 22.14 -7.54 14.35
N ARG A 74 23.09 -7.91 13.48
CA ARG A 74 22.83 -8.11 12.04
C ARG A 74 21.82 -9.23 11.81
N VAL A 75 21.94 -10.34 12.53
CA VAL A 75 21.00 -11.46 12.42
C VAL A 75 19.59 -11.04 12.83
N GLU A 76 19.43 -10.33 13.96
CA GLU A 76 18.13 -9.77 14.38
C GLU A 76 17.50 -8.84 13.33
N LEU A 77 18.31 -7.93 12.77
CA LEU A 77 17.86 -7.03 11.70
C LEU A 77 17.43 -7.81 10.46
N ASN A 78 18.19 -8.83 10.06
CA ASN A 78 17.85 -9.68 8.92
C ASN A 78 16.59 -10.53 9.15
N MET A 79 16.33 -11.01 10.37
CA MET A 79 15.08 -11.70 10.69
C MET A 79 13.89 -10.74 10.59
N THR A 80 14.03 -9.51 11.07
CA THR A 80 13.00 -8.48 10.94
C THR A 80 12.73 -8.12 9.49
N ILE A 81 13.78 -7.96 8.66
CA ILE A 81 13.66 -7.73 7.22
C ILE A 81 12.86 -8.85 6.56
N LYS A 82 13.21 -10.13 6.82
CA LYS A 82 12.47 -11.28 6.26
C LYS A 82 10.99 -11.27 6.66
N ARG A 83 10.67 -10.91 7.91
CA ARG A 83 9.28 -10.81 8.37
C ARG A 83 8.52 -9.74 7.59
N LEU A 84 9.10 -8.55 7.42
CA LEU A 84 8.45 -7.45 6.69
C LEU A 84 8.33 -7.74 5.19
N GLU A 85 9.24 -8.51 4.60
CA GLU A 85 9.11 -9.00 3.22
C GLU A 85 7.90 -9.91 3.06
N VAL A 86 7.65 -10.80 4.02
CA VAL A 86 6.46 -11.67 4.04
C VAL A 86 5.18 -10.84 4.21
N GLU A 87 5.18 -9.86 5.13
CA GLU A 87 4.03 -8.95 5.30
C GLU A 87 3.74 -8.14 4.03
N LEU A 88 4.78 -7.67 3.35
CA LEU A 88 4.64 -6.93 2.09
C LEU A 88 4.04 -7.83 1.00
N ALA A 89 4.49 -9.08 0.90
CA ALA A 89 3.91 -10.06 -0.02
C ALA A 89 2.44 -10.36 0.30
N ALA A 90 2.08 -10.41 1.58
CA ALA A 90 0.71 -10.63 2.04
C ALA A 90 -0.26 -9.47 1.71
N ILE A 91 0.26 -8.28 1.36
CA ILE A 91 -0.55 -7.13 0.93
C ILE A 91 -0.90 -7.20 -0.56
N LEU A 92 -0.12 -7.89 -1.39
CA LEU A 92 -0.37 -7.99 -2.83
C LEU A 92 -1.82 -8.40 -3.18
N PRO A 93 -2.45 -9.39 -2.52
CA PRO A 93 -3.84 -9.74 -2.77
C PRO A 93 -4.84 -8.60 -2.55
N SER A 94 -4.55 -7.66 -1.64
CA SER A 94 -5.42 -6.49 -1.40
C SER A 94 -5.32 -5.42 -2.49
N LEU A 95 -4.29 -5.49 -3.35
CA LEU A 95 -4.06 -4.58 -4.46
C LEU A 95 -4.66 -5.08 -5.79
N TYR A 96 -5.14 -6.32 -5.85
CA TYR A 96 -5.84 -6.89 -7.02
C TYR A 96 -7.37 -6.66 -7.00
N GLN A 97 -7.90 -6.04 -5.94
CA GLN A 97 -9.35 -5.90 -5.72
C GLN A 97 -9.97 -4.71 -6.43
#